data_AF-A0A1Q6A232-F1
#
_entry.id   AF-A0A1Q6A232-F1
#
_cell.length_a   1.000
_cell.length_b   1.000
_cell.length_c   1.000
_cell.angle_alpha   90.00
_cell.angle_beta   90.00
_cell.angle_gamma   90.00
#
_symmetry.space_group_name_H-M   'P 1'
#
loop_
_entity.id
_entity.type
_entity.pdbx_description
1 polymer ?
#
loop_
_entity_poly.entity_id
_entity_poly.type
_entity_poly.pdbx_seq_one_letter_code
_entity_poly.pdbx_strand_id
1 'polypeptide(L)'
;MPTGGHLEQSDGTSWMAMYALNLMRISLELARHRKIYADMSTKFFEHFLYIASAMAGMGGKGLWDEADQFFYDNLKLPHHEGIKLKVRSMVGLIPLFAVEILDDEILKELPEFSERLNWFLNHNPHLAGLVSHWGEKGMGDKHLLSLLRGHRMKKILLRMLDETEFLSKYGIRALSKFHEKNPYHFYVDGQTLTVDYTPGESTTDLFGGNSNWRGPIWMPVNYMIITSLSKFHQYYGPEFKVEHPVGSGNYMDLDEVSKELSMRLTKLFLKDEYNKRPFLGTNDLLQNDPYFNNYIQFYEYFHGDTGRGAGASHQTGWTGLIAKLIQN
;
A
#
# COMPACT_ATOMS: atom_id res chain seq x y z
N MET A 1 -20.42 -0.66 15.23
CA MET A 1 -19.57 -0.49 16.43
C MET A 1 -20.45 -0.53 17.68
N PRO A 2 -19.92 -0.82 18.89
CA PRO A 2 -20.70 -0.88 20.14
C PRO A 2 -21.56 0.37 20.41
N THR A 3 -21.18 1.51 19.86
CA THR A 3 -21.84 2.82 20.01
C THR A 3 -22.81 3.17 18.86
N GLY A 4 -23.15 2.22 17.99
CA GLY A 4 -24.04 2.46 16.83
C GLY A 4 -23.39 3.18 15.64
N GLY A 5 -22.10 3.52 15.73
CA GLY A 5 -21.34 4.10 14.61
C GLY A 5 -20.93 3.09 13.52
N HIS A 6 -20.72 3.61 12.31
CA HIS A 6 -20.18 2.88 11.16
C HIS A 6 -18.76 3.37 10.85
N LEU A 7 -17.85 2.44 10.57
CA LEU A 7 -16.46 2.75 10.20
C LEU A 7 -16.30 2.60 8.69
N GLU A 8 -15.95 3.69 8.03
CA GLU A 8 -15.56 3.67 6.62
C GLU A 8 -14.04 3.46 6.55
N GLN A 9 -13.64 2.29 6.07
CA GLN A 9 -12.25 1.84 6.12
C GLN A 9 -11.52 2.14 4.81
N SER A 10 -10.38 2.82 4.90
CA SER A 10 -9.53 3.16 3.77
C SER A 10 -8.95 1.91 3.11
N ASP A 11 -8.48 0.96 3.91
CA ASP A 11 -7.95 -0.32 3.40
C ASP A 11 -9.05 -1.18 2.78
N GLY A 12 -10.17 -1.41 3.48
CA GLY A 12 -11.28 -2.23 2.97
C GLY A 12 -11.79 -1.73 1.62
N THR A 13 -11.94 -0.41 1.48
CA THR A 13 -12.37 0.21 0.22
C THR A 13 -11.30 0.07 -0.88
N SER A 14 -10.03 0.23 -0.53
CA SER A 14 -8.90 0.07 -1.46
C SER A 14 -8.73 -1.37 -1.94
N TRP A 15 -8.92 -2.36 -1.07
CA TRP A 15 -8.90 -3.78 -1.44
C TRP A 15 -10.02 -4.12 -2.42
N MET A 16 -11.21 -3.56 -2.22
CA MET A 16 -12.31 -3.73 -3.17
C MET A 16 -12.03 -3.07 -4.52
N ALA A 17 -11.35 -1.92 -4.54
CA ALA A 17 -10.91 -1.29 -5.78
C ALA A 17 -9.89 -2.17 -6.53
N MET A 18 -8.88 -2.69 -5.83
CA MET A 18 -7.90 -3.61 -6.41
C MET A 18 -8.57 -4.89 -6.92
N TYR A 19 -9.52 -5.46 -6.15
CA TYR A 19 -10.29 -6.63 -6.55
C TYR A 19 -11.08 -6.39 -7.85
N ALA A 20 -11.76 -5.24 -7.96
CA ALA A 20 -12.48 -4.86 -9.17
C ALA A 20 -11.53 -4.75 -10.38
N LEU A 21 -10.37 -4.11 -10.21
CA LEU A 21 -9.36 -4.03 -11.29
C LEU A 21 -8.83 -5.40 -11.70
N ASN A 22 -8.55 -6.29 -10.75
CA ASN A 22 -8.09 -7.64 -11.05
C ASN A 22 -9.14 -8.45 -11.82
N LEU A 23 -10.41 -8.37 -11.42
CA LEU A 23 -11.50 -9.05 -12.13
C LEU A 23 -11.77 -8.46 -13.51
N MET A 24 -11.61 -7.15 -13.66
CA MET A 24 -11.63 -6.50 -14.98
C MET A 24 -10.50 -7.06 -15.86
N ARG A 25 -9.26 -7.15 -15.34
CA ARG A 25 -8.12 -7.68 -16.11
C ARG A 25 -8.33 -9.14 -16.52
N ILE A 26 -8.81 -9.98 -15.61
CA ILE A 26 -9.16 -11.38 -15.91
C ILE A 26 -10.25 -11.43 -16.99
N SER A 27 -11.28 -10.58 -16.89
CA SER A 27 -12.37 -10.53 -17.86
C SER A 27 -11.90 -10.08 -19.24
N LEU A 28 -10.98 -9.12 -19.32
CA LEU A 28 -10.36 -8.69 -20.58
C LEU A 28 -9.58 -9.82 -21.23
N GLU A 29 -8.79 -10.57 -20.46
CA GLU A 29 -8.04 -11.72 -21.00
C GLU A 29 -8.99 -12.81 -21.55
N LEU A 30 -10.06 -13.11 -20.82
CA LEU A 30 -11.08 -14.06 -21.29
C LEU A 30 -11.86 -13.55 -22.52
N ALA A 31 -12.05 -12.24 -22.63
CA ALA A 31 -12.77 -11.61 -23.75
C ALA A 31 -12.04 -11.78 -25.08
N ARG A 32 -10.71 -11.96 -25.08
CA ARG A 32 -9.90 -12.30 -26.26
C ARG A 32 -10.33 -13.61 -26.91
N HIS A 33 -10.90 -14.53 -26.12
CA HIS A 33 -11.37 -15.83 -26.59
C HIS A 33 -12.89 -15.93 -26.68
N ARG A 34 -13.63 -15.24 -25.81
CA ARG A 34 -15.09 -15.26 -25.77
C ARG A 34 -15.66 -13.87 -25.46
N LYS A 35 -16.28 -13.25 -26.47
CA LYS A 35 -16.83 -11.88 -26.40
C LYS A 35 -17.76 -11.60 -25.21
N ILE A 36 -18.49 -12.60 -24.71
CA ILE A 36 -19.40 -12.43 -23.56
C ILE A 36 -18.70 -11.88 -22.30
N TYR A 37 -17.39 -12.05 -22.16
CA TYR A 37 -16.63 -11.49 -21.04
C TYR A 37 -16.30 -10.00 -21.19
N ALA A 38 -16.49 -9.40 -22.37
CA ALA A 38 -16.34 -7.96 -22.56
C ALA A 38 -17.34 -7.18 -21.67
N ASP A 39 -18.60 -7.65 -21.59
CA ASP A 39 -19.62 -7.07 -20.70
C ASP A 39 -19.19 -7.10 -19.22
N MET A 40 -18.56 -8.20 -18.80
CA MET A 40 -18.03 -8.36 -17.44
C MET A 40 -16.88 -7.40 -17.17
N SER A 41 -16.00 -7.17 -18.15
CA SER A 41 -14.91 -6.21 -18.01
C SER A 41 -15.43 -4.77 -17.82
N THR A 42 -16.46 -4.36 -18.58
CA THR A 42 -17.13 -3.07 -18.39
C THR A 42 -17.74 -2.97 -16.99
N LYS A 43 -18.45 -3.99 -16.52
CA LYS A 43 -19.05 -4.00 -15.18
C LYS A 43 -18.02 -3.79 -14.07
N PHE A 44 -16.89 -4.50 -14.12
CA PHE A 44 -15.87 -4.36 -13.08
C PHE A 44 -15.14 -3.02 -13.15
N PHE A 45 -14.97 -2.47 -14.36
CA PHE A 45 -14.49 -1.11 -14.54
C PHE A 45 -15.43 -0.08 -13.88
N GLU A 46 -16.74 -0.18 -14.12
CA GLU A 46 -17.74 0.70 -13.49
C GLU A 46 -17.73 0.58 -11.97
N HIS A 47 -17.66 -0.64 -11.43
CA HIS A 47 -17.52 -0.84 -9.99
C HIS A 47 -16.29 -0.14 -9.42
N PHE A 48 -15.15 -0.23 -10.10
CA PHE A 48 -13.93 0.48 -9.70
C PHE A 48 -14.15 2.00 -9.64
N LEU A 49 -14.84 2.59 -10.63
CA LEU A 49 -15.18 4.01 -10.62
C LEU A 49 -16.08 4.42 -9.46
N TYR A 50 -17.11 3.62 -9.15
CA TYR A 50 -17.98 3.87 -8.01
C TYR A 50 -17.25 3.76 -6.67
N ILE A 51 -16.30 2.82 -6.55
CA ILE A 51 -15.47 2.69 -5.35
C ILE A 51 -14.54 3.91 -5.21
N ALA A 52 -13.87 4.32 -6.28
CA ALA A 52 -13.02 5.52 -6.29
C ALA A 52 -13.82 6.79 -5.92
N SER A 53 -15.05 6.87 -6.41
CA SER A 53 -16.01 7.93 -6.08
C SER A 53 -16.32 8.01 -4.59
N ALA A 54 -16.65 6.87 -3.98
CA ALA A 54 -16.91 6.78 -2.55
C ALA A 54 -15.67 7.21 -1.73
N MET A 55 -14.48 6.73 -2.10
CA MET A 55 -13.23 7.12 -1.43
C MET A 55 -12.93 8.62 -1.52
N ALA A 56 -13.23 9.23 -2.67
CA ALA A 56 -13.05 10.66 -2.89
C ALA A 56 -14.07 11.53 -2.13
N GLY A 57 -15.12 10.95 -1.55
CA GLY A 57 -16.12 11.68 -0.77
C GLY A 57 -17.26 12.27 -1.57
N MET A 58 -17.57 11.75 -2.77
CA MET A 58 -18.84 12.12 -3.41
C MET A 58 -20.01 11.66 -2.54
N GLY A 59 -20.65 12.62 -1.86
CA GLY A 59 -21.71 12.37 -0.88
C GLY A 59 -21.32 12.62 0.59
N GLY A 60 -20.11 13.14 0.88
CA GLY A 60 -19.68 13.49 2.25
C GLY A 60 -18.19 13.82 2.40
N LYS A 61 -17.63 13.64 3.60
CA LYS A 61 -16.16 13.70 3.79
C LYS A 61 -15.56 12.36 3.34
N GLY A 62 -14.78 12.37 2.27
CA GLY A 62 -14.02 11.20 1.79
C GLY A 62 -12.90 10.79 2.73
N LEU A 63 -12.18 9.72 2.36
CA LEU A 63 -11.11 9.13 3.16
C LEU A 63 -9.79 9.90 3.08
N TRP A 64 -9.64 10.76 2.06
CA TRP A 64 -8.50 11.65 1.91
C TRP A 64 -8.61 12.87 2.83
N ASP A 65 -7.56 13.18 3.57
CA ASP A 65 -7.43 14.40 4.37
C ASP A 65 -6.62 15.46 3.64
N GLU A 66 -7.24 16.61 3.37
CA GLU A 66 -6.57 17.71 2.67
C GLU A 66 -5.56 18.45 3.55
N ALA A 67 -5.72 18.46 4.88
CA ALA A 67 -4.74 19.08 5.76
C ALA A 67 -3.47 18.21 5.87
N ASP A 68 -3.66 16.92 6.14
CA ASP A 68 -2.53 16.00 6.31
C ASP A 68 -2.01 15.44 4.97
N GLN A 69 -2.76 15.58 3.89
CA GLN A 69 -2.48 14.96 2.59
C GLN A 69 -2.22 13.45 2.74
N PHE A 70 -3.15 12.75 3.41
CA PHE A 70 -3.09 11.31 3.69
C PHE A 70 -4.48 10.66 3.71
N PHE A 71 -4.53 9.34 3.56
CA PHE A 71 -5.77 8.59 3.76
C PHE A 71 -5.92 8.11 5.20
N TYR A 72 -7.13 8.24 5.73
CA TYR A 72 -7.52 7.77 7.05
C TYR A 72 -8.88 7.10 7.00
N ASP A 73 -9.13 6.21 7.96
CA ASP A 73 -10.47 5.71 8.21
C ASP A 73 -11.36 6.84 8.74
N ASN A 74 -12.65 6.75 8.43
CA ASN A 74 -13.64 7.72 8.84
C ASN A 74 -14.71 7.06 9.72
N LEU A 75 -14.80 7.48 10.97
CA LEU A 75 -15.80 7.04 11.92
C LEU A 75 -17.05 7.91 11.80
N LYS A 76 -18.16 7.33 11.33
CA LYS A 76 -19.47 7.97 11.29
C LYS A 76 -20.25 7.62 12.56
N LEU A 77 -20.44 8.61 13.43
CA LEU A 77 -21.28 8.49 14.62
C LEU A 77 -22.70 8.97 14.32
N PRO A 78 -23.73 8.45 15.01
CA PRO A 78 -25.09 8.97 14.91
C PRO A 78 -25.12 10.49 15.18
N HIS A 79 -25.73 11.26 14.26
CA HIS A 79 -25.94 12.72 14.36
C HIS A 79 -24.68 13.61 14.34
N HIS A 80 -23.49 13.07 14.10
CA HIS A 80 -22.26 13.86 13.99
C HIS A 80 -21.72 13.87 12.57
N GLU A 81 -20.96 14.91 12.23
CA GLU A 81 -20.08 14.83 11.07
C GLU A 81 -19.03 13.73 11.28
N GLY A 82 -18.69 13.00 10.22
CA GLY A 82 -17.68 11.93 10.29
C GLY A 82 -16.34 12.43 10.84
N ILE A 83 -15.73 11.61 11.70
CA ILE A 83 -14.45 11.87 12.36
C ILE A 83 -13.37 11.03 11.69
N LYS A 84 -12.33 11.67 11.17
CA LYS A 84 -11.17 10.95 10.65
C LYS A 84 -10.29 10.45 11.78
N LEU A 85 -10.01 9.15 11.77
CA LEU A 85 -9.08 8.51 12.68
C LEU A 85 -7.67 8.76 12.15
N LYS A 86 -7.03 9.85 12.60
CA LYS A 86 -5.72 10.36 12.11
C LYS A 86 -4.53 9.51 12.58
N VAL A 87 -4.62 8.21 12.39
CA VAL A 87 -3.55 7.23 12.61
C VAL A 87 -2.81 7.06 11.29
N ARG A 88 -1.56 7.54 11.21
CA ARG A 88 -0.66 7.37 10.05
C ARG A 88 -0.14 5.94 10.02
N SER A 89 -1.03 5.04 9.63
CA SER A 89 -0.72 3.62 9.44
C SER A 89 -0.60 3.28 7.97
N MET A 90 -0.10 2.07 7.71
CA MET A 90 0.00 1.49 6.40
C MET A 90 -1.36 1.36 5.70
N VAL A 91 -2.48 1.37 6.44
CA VAL A 91 -3.84 1.48 5.88
C VAL A 91 -3.95 2.69 4.93
N GLY A 92 -3.31 3.82 5.27
CA GLY A 92 -3.30 5.00 4.42
C GLY A 92 -2.41 4.89 3.17
N LEU A 93 -1.59 3.83 3.09
CA LEU A 93 -0.75 3.50 1.93
C LEU A 93 -1.41 2.47 0.99
N ILE A 94 -2.37 1.67 1.48
CA ILE A 94 -3.06 0.62 0.71
C ILE A 94 -3.73 1.14 -0.59
N PRO A 95 -4.23 2.39 -0.69
CA PRO A 95 -4.72 2.92 -1.96
C PRO A 95 -3.70 2.84 -3.12
N LEU A 96 -2.39 2.73 -2.84
CA LEU A 96 -1.35 2.48 -3.87
C LEU A 96 -1.54 1.17 -4.62
N PHE A 97 -2.19 0.16 -4.03
CA PHE A 97 -2.24 -1.20 -4.59
C PHE A 97 -3.32 -1.36 -5.66
N ALA A 98 -4.31 -0.47 -5.66
CA ALA A 98 -5.33 -0.44 -6.69
C ALA A 98 -4.80 0.29 -7.92
N VAL A 99 -3.93 -0.42 -8.67
CA VAL A 99 -3.31 0.05 -9.90
C VAL A 99 -3.33 -1.05 -10.96
N GLU A 100 -3.78 -0.69 -12.16
CA GLU A 100 -3.75 -1.54 -13.33
C GLU A 100 -3.36 -0.75 -14.59
N ILE A 101 -2.57 -1.39 -15.45
CA ILE A 101 -2.08 -0.83 -16.70
C ILE A 101 -2.75 -1.57 -17.85
N LEU A 102 -3.36 -0.81 -18.75
CA LEU A 102 -3.95 -1.33 -19.99
C LEU A 102 -3.14 -0.85 -21.18
N ASP A 103 -2.66 -1.78 -21.98
CA ASP A 103 -1.98 -1.49 -23.24
C ASP A 103 -3.02 -1.12 -24.31
N ASP A 104 -2.71 -0.15 -25.17
CA ASP A 104 -3.58 0.28 -26.28
C ASP A 104 -3.92 -0.88 -27.24
N GLU A 105 -3.05 -1.90 -27.32
CA GLU A 105 -3.31 -3.13 -28.07
C GLU A 105 -4.55 -3.88 -27.57
N ILE A 106 -4.74 -3.99 -26.25
CA ILE A 106 -5.93 -4.65 -25.66
C ILE A 106 -7.20 -3.90 -26.08
N LEU A 107 -7.15 -2.57 -26.12
CA LEU A 107 -8.28 -1.73 -26.52
C LEU A 107 -8.61 -1.88 -28.00
N LYS A 108 -7.60 -2.09 -28.85
CA LYS A 108 -7.77 -2.37 -30.28
C LYS A 108 -8.34 -3.76 -30.53
N GLU A 109 -7.91 -4.76 -29.76
CA GLU A 109 -8.43 -6.13 -29.86
C GLU A 109 -9.87 -6.27 -29.36
N LEU A 110 -10.30 -5.41 -28.42
CA LEU A 110 -11.61 -5.45 -27.77
C LEU A 110 -12.41 -4.14 -27.98
N PRO A 111 -12.86 -3.85 -29.22
CA PRO A 111 -13.53 -2.59 -29.54
C PRO A 111 -14.84 -2.39 -28.78
N GLU A 112 -15.59 -3.46 -28.51
CA GLU A 112 -16.84 -3.40 -27.73
C GLU A 112 -16.61 -2.89 -26.30
N PHE A 113 -15.50 -3.29 -25.67
CA PHE A 113 -15.11 -2.76 -24.36
C PHE A 113 -14.71 -1.28 -24.46
N SER A 114 -13.87 -0.94 -25.44
CA SER A 114 -13.39 0.41 -25.68
C SER A 114 -14.53 1.41 -25.94
N GLU A 115 -15.52 1.03 -26.74
CA GLU A 115 -16.71 1.85 -27.01
C GLU A 115 -17.52 2.13 -25.74
N ARG A 116 -17.80 1.09 -24.95
CA ARG A 116 -18.56 1.24 -23.69
C ARG A 116 -17.80 2.03 -22.65
N LEU A 117 -16.50 1.80 -22.55
CA LEU A 117 -15.62 2.55 -21.67
C LEU A 117 -15.64 4.05 -22.00
N ASN A 118 -15.43 4.39 -23.28
CA ASN A 118 -15.48 5.77 -23.74
C ASN A 118 -16.87 6.39 -23.53
N TRP A 119 -17.94 5.64 -23.82
CA TRP A 119 -19.30 6.08 -23.56
C TRP A 119 -19.50 6.39 -22.07
N PHE A 120 -19.10 5.49 -21.17
CA PHE A 120 -19.28 5.67 -19.74
C PHE A 120 -18.51 6.89 -19.22
N LEU A 121 -17.24 7.05 -19.60
CA LEU A 121 -16.41 8.17 -19.19
C LEU A 121 -16.96 9.52 -19.66
N ASN A 122 -17.48 9.58 -20.89
CA ASN A 122 -18.07 10.79 -21.46
C ASN A 122 -19.41 11.16 -20.80
N HIS A 123 -20.20 10.17 -20.39
CA HIS A 123 -21.50 10.41 -19.71
C HIS A 123 -21.36 10.58 -18.19
N ASN A 124 -20.23 10.19 -17.62
CA ASN A 124 -19.92 10.33 -16.19
C ASN A 124 -18.59 11.08 -15.98
N PRO A 125 -18.46 12.34 -16.46
CA PRO A 125 -17.21 13.08 -16.42
C PRO A 125 -16.68 13.28 -14.99
N HIS A 126 -17.57 13.36 -14.00
CA HIS A 126 -17.19 13.38 -12.59
C HIS A 126 -16.42 12.11 -12.20
N LEU A 127 -16.89 10.93 -12.57
CA LEU A 127 -16.23 9.66 -12.25
C LEU A 127 -14.91 9.51 -13.02
N ALA A 128 -14.91 9.94 -14.28
CA ALA A 128 -13.72 9.94 -15.13
C ALA A 128 -12.55 10.71 -14.48
N GLY A 129 -12.82 11.92 -13.99
CA GLY A 129 -11.80 12.80 -13.40
C GLY A 129 -11.11 12.25 -12.14
N LEU A 130 -11.63 11.18 -11.53
CA LEU A 130 -11.08 10.62 -10.27
C LEU A 130 -10.00 9.59 -10.51
N VAL A 131 -10.09 8.84 -11.60
CA VAL A 131 -9.24 7.67 -11.83
C VAL A 131 -8.52 7.71 -13.17
N SER A 132 -8.93 8.59 -14.10
CA SER A 132 -8.42 8.55 -15.46
C SER A 132 -8.50 9.89 -16.20
N HIS A 133 -7.35 10.45 -16.54
CA HIS A 133 -7.18 11.11 -17.83
C HIS A 133 -7.03 10.02 -18.87
N TRP A 134 -8.13 9.38 -19.24
CA TRP A 134 -8.11 8.24 -20.16
C TRP A 134 -7.48 8.61 -21.51
N GLY A 135 -7.60 9.88 -21.91
CA GLY A 135 -6.96 10.44 -23.10
C GLY A 135 -5.47 10.79 -22.96
N GLU A 136 -4.91 10.78 -21.75
CA GLU A 136 -3.47 10.94 -21.54
C GLU A 136 -2.80 9.57 -21.56
N LYS A 137 -2.08 9.31 -22.64
CA LYS A 137 -1.27 8.10 -22.77
C LYS A 137 0.05 8.28 -22.04
N GLY A 138 0.41 7.27 -21.24
CA GLY A 138 1.71 7.19 -20.58
C GLY A 138 2.80 6.68 -21.53
N MET A 139 3.90 6.21 -20.95
CA MET A 139 4.99 5.58 -21.69
C MET A 139 4.47 4.38 -22.50
N GLY A 140 4.74 4.36 -23.81
CA GLY A 140 4.37 3.24 -24.69
C GLY A 140 2.86 3.10 -24.94
N ASP A 141 2.13 4.21 -25.03
CA ASP A 141 0.68 4.23 -25.29
C ASP A 141 -0.17 3.53 -24.21
N LYS A 142 0.32 3.47 -22.98
CA LYS A 142 -0.36 2.80 -21.86
C LYS A 142 -1.41 3.69 -21.19
N HIS A 143 -2.49 3.08 -20.74
CA HIS A 143 -3.53 3.71 -19.94
C HIS A 143 -3.44 3.25 -18.48
N LEU A 144 -3.51 4.20 -17.55
CA LEU A 144 -3.46 3.94 -16.11
C LEU A 144 -4.86 3.98 -15.49
N LEU A 145 -5.21 2.92 -14.75
CA LEU A 145 -6.36 2.89 -13.86
C LEU A 145 -5.86 2.78 -12.43
N SER A 146 -6.09 3.82 -11.62
CA SER A 146 -5.59 3.87 -10.25
C SER A 146 -6.41 4.79 -9.34
N LEU A 147 -6.47 4.44 -8.06
CA LEU A 147 -7.01 5.32 -7.00
C LEU A 147 -6.11 6.53 -6.72
N LEU A 148 -4.80 6.38 -6.93
CA LEU A 148 -3.80 7.42 -6.71
C LEU A 148 -3.21 7.90 -8.03
N ARG A 149 -3.23 9.22 -8.22
CA ARG A 149 -2.63 9.89 -9.38
C ARG A 149 -1.94 11.19 -8.98
N GLY A 150 -0.91 11.55 -9.74
CA GLY A 150 -0.27 12.87 -9.72
C GLY A 150 0.06 13.37 -8.31
N HIS A 151 -0.63 14.42 -7.88
CA HIS A 151 -0.41 15.08 -6.59
C HIS A 151 -0.58 14.14 -5.39
N ARG A 152 -1.70 13.40 -5.29
CA ARG A 152 -1.95 12.51 -4.14
C ARG A 152 -0.89 11.42 -4.01
N MET A 153 -0.46 10.86 -5.15
CA MET A 153 0.64 9.91 -5.18
C MET A 153 1.94 10.53 -4.65
N LYS A 154 2.34 11.71 -5.14
CA LYS A 154 3.55 12.39 -4.64
C LYS A 154 3.46 12.65 -3.14
N LYS A 155 2.30 13.01 -2.60
CA LYS A 155 2.10 13.24 -1.16
C LYS A 155 2.17 11.96 -0.33
N ILE A 156 1.60 10.86 -0.82
CA ILE A 156 1.74 9.55 -0.18
C ILE A 156 3.20 9.09 -0.18
N LEU A 157 3.89 9.18 -1.32
CA LEU A 157 5.30 8.78 -1.43
C LEU A 157 6.20 9.66 -0.57
N LEU A 158 5.95 10.97 -0.48
CA LEU A 158 6.68 11.87 0.40
C LEU A 158 6.62 11.40 1.86
N ARG A 159 5.49 10.89 2.35
CA ARG A 159 5.41 10.37 3.72
C ARG A 159 5.98 8.95 3.83
N MET A 160 5.72 8.11 2.83
CA MET A 160 6.16 6.71 2.82
C MET A 160 7.70 6.59 2.80
N LEU A 161 8.37 7.48 2.08
CA LEU A 161 9.82 7.47 1.86
C LEU A 161 10.60 8.36 2.84
N ASP A 162 9.95 8.86 3.89
CA ASP A 162 10.57 9.63 4.97
C ASP A 162 11.00 8.72 6.12
N GLU A 163 12.27 8.80 6.51
CA GLU A 163 12.86 7.95 7.54
C GLU A 163 12.35 8.25 8.97
N THR A 164 11.84 9.46 9.18
CA THR A 164 11.16 9.89 10.41
C THR A 164 9.71 9.43 10.49
N GLU A 165 9.19 8.88 9.39
CA GLU A 165 7.84 8.34 9.27
C GLU A 165 7.89 6.83 8.99
N PHE A 166 7.64 6.41 7.74
CA PHE A 166 7.47 5.01 7.40
C PHE A 166 8.76 4.31 6.95
N LEU A 167 9.74 5.03 6.40
CA LEU A 167 10.92 4.41 5.80
C LEU A 167 11.91 3.93 6.87
N SER A 168 12.05 2.63 7.00
CA SER A 168 13.07 2.00 7.84
C SER A 168 14.29 1.62 7.01
N LYS A 169 15.43 1.39 7.68
CA LYS A 169 16.60 0.72 7.09
C LYS A 169 16.27 -0.65 6.48
N TYR A 170 15.16 -1.26 6.92
CA TYR A 170 14.78 -2.63 6.58
C TYR A 170 13.47 -2.75 5.79
N GLY A 171 12.85 -1.65 5.37
CA GLY A 171 11.57 -1.66 4.62
C GLY A 171 10.61 -0.56 5.08
N ILE A 172 9.33 -0.68 4.73
CA ILE A 172 8.26 0.22 5.14
C ILE A 172 7.60 -0.30 6.42
N ARG A 173 7.52 0.56 7.44
CA ARG A 173 6.87 0.28 8.74
C ARG A 173 5.34 0.21 8.59
N ALA A 174 4.68 -0.59 9.42
CA ALA A 174 3.22 -0.68 9.44
C ALA A 174 2.54 0.55 10.07
N LEU A 175 3.25 1.29 10.92
CA LEU A 175 2.83 2.56 11.48
C LEU A 175 3.98 3.54 11.36
N SER A 176 3.66 4.79 11.04
CA SER A 176 4.65 5.86 11.01
C SER A 176 5.33 6.04 12.37
N LYS A 177 6.65 6.17 12.34
CA LYS A 177 7.47 6.53 13.50
C LYS A 177 7.16 7.93 14.05
N PHE A 178 6.43 8.77 13.32
CA PHE A 178 5.87 10.03 13.85
C PHE A 178 5.11 9.83 15.16
N HIS A 179 4.38 8.71 15.28
CA HIS A 179 3.60 8.36 16.46
C HIS A 179 4.42 7.97 17.69
N GLU A 180 5.75 7.82 17.57
CA GLU A 180 6.65 7.67 18.72
C GLU A 180 6.65 8.93 19.61
N LYS A 181 6.61 10.11 18.98
CA LYS A 181 6.56 11.40 19.70
C LYS A 181 5.16 12.01 19.74
N ASN A 182 4.26 11.54 18.87
CA ASN A 182 2.93 12.10 18.69
C ASN A 182 1.88 10.96 18.66
N PRO A 183 1.69 10.23 19.76
CA PRO A 183 0.70 9.16 19.81
C PRO A 183 -0.70 9.70 19.49
N TYR A 184 -1.48 8.89 18.78
CA TYR A 184 -2.85 9.30 18.44
C TYR A 184 -3.78 8.99 19.60
N HIS A 185 -4.53 10.00 20.06
CA HIS A 185 -5.52 9.86 21.13
C HIS A 185 -6.93 10.06 20.59
N PHE A 186 -7.81 9.13 20.93
CA PHE A 186 -9.23 9.17 20.59
C PHE A 186 -10.06 9.10 21.86
N TYR A 187 -10.89 10.12 22.09
CA TYR A 187 -11.73 10.23 23.28
C TYR A 187 -13.15 9.79 22.95
N VAL A 188 -13.65 8.78 23.66
CA VAL A 188 -15.01 8.24 23.48
C VAL A 188 -15.54 7.72 24.82
N ASP A 189 -16.79 8.05 25.14
CA ASP A 189 -17.49 7.58 26.36
C ASP A 189 -16.68 7.73 27.67
N GLY A 190 -15.96 8.85 27.81
CA GLY A 190 -15.13 9.14 28.99
C GLY A 190 -13.82 8.35 29.07
N GLN A 191 -13.47 7.59 28.02
CA GLN A 191 -12.22 6.85 27.90
C GLN A 191 -11.33 7.46 26.81
N THR A 192 -10.02 7.37 27.02
CA THR A 192 -9.01 7.73 26.02
C THR A 192 -8.40 6.45 25.46
N LEU A 193 -8.61 6.20 24.17
CA LEU A 193 -7.91 5.17 23.43
C LEU A 193 -6.64 5.78 22.81
N THR A 194 -5.51 5.09 22.96
CA THR A 194 -4.21 5.58 22.47
C THR A 194 -3.62 4.59 21.48
N VAL A 195 -3.06 5.11 20.39
CA VAL A 195 -2.27 4.36 19.41
C VAL A 195 -0.85 4.92 19.41
N ASP A 196 0.05 4.16 20.06
CA ASP A 196 1.48 4.43 20.11
C ASP A 196 2.23 3.68 19.00
N TYR A 197 3.43 4.16 18.66
CA TYR A 197 4.39 3.42 17.84
C TYR A 197 5.10 2.34 18.67
N THR A 198 4.88 1.08 18.29
CA THR A 198 5.53 -0.10 18.88
C THR A 198 6.26 -0.86 17.78
N PRO A 199 7.59 -0.70 17.61
CA PRO A 199 8.31 -1.24 16.47
C PRO A 199 8.42 -2.76 16.44
N GLY A 200 8.15 -3.46 17.54
CA GLY A 200 8.16 -4.92 17.65
C GLY A 200 6.82 -5.45 18.15
N GLU A 201 6.85 -6.01 19.35
CA GLU A 201 5.67 -6.54 20.02
C GLU A 201 4.80 -5.42 20.60
N SER A 202 3.48 -5.65 20.60
CA SER A 202 2.51 -4.75 21.22
C SER A 202 2.76 -4.64 22.72
N THR A 203 2.54 -3.45 23.27
CA THR A 203 2.64 -3.16 24.70
C THR A 203 1.28 -3.26 25.42
N THR A 204 0.21 -3.57 24.69
CA THR A 204 -1.16 -3.63 25.24
C THR A 204 -1.90 -4.89 24.83
N ASP A 205 -2.62 -5.49 25.79
CA ASP A 205 -3.48 -6.65 25.58
C ASP A 205 -4.85 -6.24 25.00
N LEU A 206 -4.88 -5.84 23.73
CA LEU A 206 -6.13 -5.57 23.00
C LEU A 206 -6.56 -6.80 22.20
N PHE A 207 -7.83 -7.21 22.31
CA PHE A 207 -8.46 -8.31 21.54
C PHE A 207 -7.83 -9.70 21.70
N GLY A 208 -7.41 -10.07 22.90
CA GLY A 208 -7.01 -11.45 23.21
C GLY A 208 -5.69 -11.92 22.57
N GLY A 209 -4.89 -11.00 22.01
CA GLY A 209 -3.56 -11.27 21.48
C GLY A 209 -2.87 -10.04 20.89
N ASN A 210 -1.54 -10.03 20.94
CA ASN A 210 -0.66 -8.95 20.46
C ASN A 210 -0.98 -8.50 19.02
N SER A 211 -1.67 -7.38 18.83
CA SER A 211 -1.82 -6.77 17.49
C SER A 211 -0.55 -5.98 17.12
N ASN A 212 0.37 -6.66 16.41
CA ASN A 212 1.73 -6.19 16.10
C ASN A 212 1.81 -5.37 14.79
N TRP A 213 0.82 -4.51 14.51
CA TRP A 213 0.77 -3.67 13.30
C TRP A 213 1.13 -2.20 13.55
N ARG A 214 1.58 -1.87 14.77
CA ARG A 214 1.83 -0.49 15.22
C ARG A 214 3.29 -0.05 15.01
N GLY A 215 3.99 -0.60 14.03
CA GLY A 215 5.38 -0.24 13.76
C GLY A 215 6.22 -1.27 13.02
N PRO A 216 6.02 -2.59 13.20
CA PRO A 216 6.86 -3.59 12.54
C PRO A 216 6.76 -3.55 11.01
N ILE A 217 7.74 -4.17 10.38
CA ILE A 217 7.81 -4.37 8.93
C ILE A 217 7.21 -5.72 8.60
N TRP A 218 6.24 -5.70 7.68
CA TRP A 218 5.56 -6.90 7.21
C TRP A 218 5.88 -7.13 5.74
N MET A 219 6.48 -8.29 5.43
CA MET A 219 6.88 -8.67 4.07
C MET A 219 5.75 -8.57 3.03
N PRO A 220 4.51 -9.07 3.26
CA PRO A 220 3.50 -9.11 2.20
C PRO A 220 3.11 -7.71 1.75
N VAL A 221 2.96 -6.77 2.67
CA VAL A 221 2.53 -5.41 2.30
C VAL A 221 3.67 -4.62 1.68
N ASN A 222 4.91 -4.82 2.15
CA ASN A 222 6.09 -4.29 1.48
C ASN A 222 6.23 -4.79 0.04
N TYR A 223 5.99 -6.10 -0.19
CA TYR A 223 5.96 -6.68 -1.53
C TYR A 223 4.88 -6.04 -2.41
N MET A 224 3.68 -5.80 -1.86
CA MET A 224 2.60 -5.10 -2.58
C MET A 224 2.96 -3.64 -2.91
N ILE A 225 3.69 -2.94 -2.02
CA ILE A 225 4.21 -1.59 -2.31
C ILE A 225 5.18 -1.65 -3.49
N ILE A 226 6.19 -2.53 -3.43
CA ILE A 226 7.21 -2.67 -4.46
C ILE A 226 6.58 -2.99 -5.82
N THR A 227 5.70 -3.98 -5.87
CA THR A 227 5.02 -4.38 -7.11
C THR A 227 4.13 -3.26 -7.67
N SER A 228 3.48 -2.48 -6.81
CA SER A 228 2.67 -1.33 -7.24
C SER A 228 3.51 -0.19 -7.79
N LEU A 229 4.67 0.11 -7.17
CA LEU A 229 5.63 1.09 -7.68
C LEU A 229 6.12 0.70 -9.07
N SER A 230 6.44 -0.58 -9.29
CA SER A 230 6.83 -1.09 -10.60
C SER A 230 5.70 -0.93 -11.64
N LYS A 231 4.44 -1.20 -11.27
CA LYS A 231 3.29 -0.94 -12.17
C LYS A 231 3.14 0.55 -12.51
N PHE A 232 3.29 1.44 -11.52
CA PHE A 232 3.25 2.87 -11.78
C PHE A 232 4.41 3.34 -12.67
N HIS A 233 5.61 2.80 -12.48
CA HIS A 233 6.76 3.09 -13.35
C HIS A 233 6.46 2.73 -14.80
N GLN A 234 5.78 1.60 -15.07
CA GLN A 234 5.43 1.23 -16.45
C GLN A 234 4.55 2.25 -17.17
N TYR A 235 3.80 3.08 -16.44
CA TYR A 235 3.01 4.17 -17.02
C TYR A 235 3.79 5.49 -17.04
N TYR A 236 4.39 5.87 -15.91
CA TYR A 236 5.02 7.18 -15.75
C TYR A 236 6.44 7.28 -16.35
N GLY A 237 7.15 6.15 -16.44
CA GLY A 237 8.54 6.10 -16.89
C GLY A 237 9.52 6.83 -15.97
N PRO A 238 10.74 7.10 -16.46
CA PRO A 238 11.83 7.68 -15.67
C PRO A 238 11.65 9.18 -15.36
N GLU A 239 10.69 9.84 -16.01
CA GLU A 239 10.41 11.27 -15.83
C GLU A 239 9.69 11.57 -14.51
N PHE A 240 8.94 10.60 -13.98
CA PHE A 240 8.31 10.75 -12.68
C PHE A 240 9.29 10.39 -11.58
N LYS A 241 9.91 11.43 -11.01
CA LYS A 241 10.85 11.29 -9.91
C LYS A 241 10.26 11.73 -8.58
N VAL A 242 10.69 11.05 -7.53
CA VAL A 242 10.41 11.38 -6.13
C VAL A 242 11.70 11.39 -5.33
N GLU A 243 11.72 12.17 -4.26
CA GLU A 243 12.88 12.22 -3.38
C GLU A 243 12.98 10.93 -2.56
N HIS A 244 14.16 10.30 -2.53
CA HIS A 244 14.39 9.07 -1.79
C HIS A 244 15.84 8.96 -1.24
N PRO A 245 16.03 8.83 0.08
CA PRO A 245 15.04 9.13 1.13
C PRO A 245 14.61 10.59 1.09
N VAL A 246 13.43 10.89 1.62
CA VAL A 246 12.95 12.28 1.73
C VAL A 246 13.89 13.11 2.60
N GLY A 247 14.17 14.34 2.16
CA GLY A 247 15.16 15.23 2.78
C GLY A 247 16.62 14.99 2.36
N SER A 248 16.90 14.02 1.48
CA SER A 248 18.27 13.73 1.02
C SER A 248 18.74 14.57 -0.18
N GLY A 249 17.82 15.20 -0.90
CA GLY A 249 18.09 15.85 -2.19
C GLY A 249 18.26 14.89 -3.37
N ASN A 250 18.26 13.57 -3.14
CA ASN A 250 18.37 12.56 -4.19
C ASN A 250 16.99 12.21 -4.75
N TYR A 251 16.86 12.26 -6.08
CA TYR A 251 15.62 11.98 -6.78
C TYR A 251 15.75 10.71 -7.61
N MET A 252 14.85 9.77 -7.37
CA MET A 252 14.79 8.48 -8.02
C MET A 252 13.46 8.32 -8.75
N ASP A 253 13.44 7.60 -9.86
CA ASP A 253 12.20 7.15 -10.46
C ASP A 253 11.57 5.99 -9.66
N LEU A 254 10.33 5.62 -10.00
CA LEU A 254 9.59 4.61 -9.23
C LEU A 254 10.18 3.19 -9.33
N ASP A 255 10.91 2.86 -10.38
CA ASP A 255 11.59 1.55 -10.51
C ASP A 255 12.83 1.52 -9.60
N GLU A 256 13.63 2.59 -9.62
CA GLU A 256 14.77 2.78 -8.72
C GLU A 256 14.33 2.71 -7.24
N VAL A 257 13.25 3.39 -6.86
CA VAL A 257 12.68 3.30 -5.51
C VAL A 257 12.26 1.87 -5.19
N SER A 258 11.63 1.16 -6.12
CA SER A 258 11.18 -0.23 -5.91
C SER A 258 12.37 -1.18 -5.65
N LYS A 259 13.50 -0.95 -6.34
CA LYS A 259 14.76 -1.69 -6.16
C LYS A 259 15.41 -1.37 -4.83
N GLU A 260 15.46 -0.09 -4.45
CA GLU A 260 15.99 0.33 -3.14
C GLU A 260 15.21 -0.30 -1.98
N LEU A 261 13.87 -0.32 -2.05
CA LEU A 261 13.04 -0.98 -1.03
C LEU A 261 13.28 -2.50 -1.00
N SER A 262 13.43 -3.14 -2.16
CA SER A 262 13.79 -4.56 -2.26
C SER A 262 15.14 -4.85 -1.59
N MET A 263 16.11 -3.94 -1.78
CA MET A 263 17.43 -4.03 -1.15
C MET A 263 17.35 -3.86 0.36
N ARG A 264 16.54 -2.91 0.86
CA ARG A 264 16.30 -2.72 2.30
C ARG A 264 15.70 -3.98 2.95
N LEU A 265 14.75 -4.64 2.30
CA LEU A 265 14.18 -5.90 2.79
C LEU A 265 15.20 -7.04 2.72
N THR A 266 16.01 -7.10 1.68
CA THR A 266 17.08 -8.10 1.54
C THR A 266 18.13 -7.98 2.65
N LYS A 267 18.44 -6.76 3.09
CA LYS A 267 19.36 -6.51 4.22
C LYS A 267 18.92 -7.21 5.51
N LEU A 268 17.63 -7.50 5.71
CA LEU A 268 17.16 -8.28 6.87
C LEU A 268 17.91 -9.61 7.01
N PHE A 269 18.24 -10.23 5.87
CA PHE A 269 18.81 -11.57 5.77
C PHE A 269 20.30 -11.58 5.49
N LEU A 270 20.90 -10.48 5.05
CA LEU A 270 22.33 -10.40 4.78
C LEU A 270 23.12 -10.11 6.07
N LYS A 271 24.41 -10.46 6.02
CA LYS A 271 25.33 -10.06 7.08
C LYS A 271 25.71 -8.59 6.89
N ASP A 272 25.72 -7.84 7.98
CA ASP A 272 26.17 -6.46 8.02
C ASP A 272 27.70 -6.36 8.15
N GLU A 273 28.20 -5.13 8.35
CA GLU A 273 29.62 -4.83 8.57
C GLU A 273 30.22 -5.47 9.82
N TYR A 274 29.38 -5.90 10.77
CA TYR A 274 29.77 -6.61 11.99
C TYR A 274 29.59 -8.13 11.86
N ASN A 275 29.36 -8.63 10.64
CA ASN A 275 29.10 -10.04 10.33
C ASN A 275 27.84 -10.59 11.05
N LYS A 276 26.88 -9.72 11.36
CA LYS A 276 25.60 -10.04 12.02
C LYS A 276 24.43 -9.97 11.05
N ARG A 277 23.41 -10.80 11.23
CA ARG A 277 22.16 -10.73 10.46
C ARG A 277 21.08 -10.01 11.28
N PRO A 278 20.42 -8.97 10.75
CA PRO A 278 19.39 -8.23 11.48
C PRO A 278 18.27 -9.12 12.03
N PHE A 279 17.79 -10.10 11.26
CA PHE A 279 16.68 -10.95 11.71
C PHE A 279 16.97 -11.75 12.99
N LEU A 280 18.24 -12.06 13.26
CA LEU A 280 18.65 -12.79 14.48
C LEU A 280 18.70 -11.89 15.72
N GLY A 281 18.63 -10.57 15.55
CA GLY A 281 18.71 -9.60 16.63
C GLY A 281 19.94 -9.81 17.51
N THR A 282 19.73 -9.84 18.82
CA THR A 282 20.78 -9.98 19.85
C THR A 282 21.07 -11.42 20.26
N ASN A 283 20.58 -12.43 19.53
CA ASN A 283 20.84 -13.83 19.86
C ASN A 283 22.29 -14.21 19.50
N ASP A 284 23.19 -14.12 20.47
CA ASP A 284 24.63 -14.36 20.24
C ASP A 284 24.97 -15.76 19.75
N LEU A 285 24.23 -16.78 20.19
CA LEU A 285 24.45 -18.15 19.73
C LEU A 285 24.18 -18.24 18.23
N LEU A 286 23.00 -17.81 17.78
CA LEU A 286 22.63 -17.90 16.37
C LEU A 286 23.47 -16.97 15.48
N GLN A 287 23.91 -15.83 16.00
CA GLN A 287 24.74 -14.89 15.25
C GLN A 287 26.16 -15.41 15.01
N ASN A 288 26.79 -16.01 16.02
CA ASN A 288 28.23 -16.30 16.01
C ASN A 288 28.57 -17.77 15.80
N ASP A 289 27.67 -18.69 16.14
CA ASP A 289 27.96 -20.12 16.03
C ASP A 289 28.14 -20.52 14.55
N PRO A 290 29.27 -21.16 14.19
CA PRO A 290 29.58 -21.49 12.79
C PRO A 290 28.62 -22.51 12.17
N TYR A 291 27.90 -23.29 12.99
CA TYR A 291 26.90 -24.24 12.53
C TYR A 291 25.52 -23.59 12.36
N PHE A 292 25.18 -22.58 13.17
CA PHE A 292 23.85 -21.97 13.12
C PHE A 292 23.76 -20.68 12.27
N ASN A 293 24.85 -19.92 12.15
CA ASN A 293 24.82 -18.59 11.50
C ASN A 293 24.54 -18.59 9.98
N ASN A 294 24.50 -19.79 9.38
CA ASN A 294 24.17 -20.02 7.98
C ASN A 294 22.73 -20.48 7.75
N TYR A 295 21.97 -20.81 8.81
CA TYR A 295 20.57 -21.17 8.68
C TYR A 295 19.70 -19.90 8.62
N ILE A 296 19.18 -19.62 7.43
CA ILE A 296 18.29 -18.48 7.21
C ILE A 296 16.88 -18.86 7.67
N GLN A 297 16.43 -18.23 8.76
CA GLN A 297 15.10 -18.45 9.30
C GLN A 297 14.17 -17.30 8.91
N PHE A 298 12.92 -17.63 8.60
CA PHE A 298 11.88 -16.65 8.29
C PHE A 298 10.94 -16.45 9.47
N TYR A 299 10.52 -15.20 9.65
CA TYR A 299 9.68 -14.74 10.75
C TYR A 299 8.40 -14.11 10.20
N GLU A 300 7.40 -14.03 11.06
CA GLU A 300 6.10 -13.44 10.75
C GLU A 300 6.22 -11.96 10.37
N TYR A 301 6.99 -11.20 11.15
CA TYR A 301 7.29 -9.79 10.90
C TYR A 301 8.66 -9.43 11.46
N PHE A 302 9.13 -8.22 11.16
CA PHE A 302 10.44 -7.74 11.58
C PHE A 302 10.33 -6.42 12.34
N HIS A 303 11.16 -6.24 13.35
CA HIS A 303 11.17 -5.04 14.16
C HIS A 303 11.46 -3.79 13.30
N GLY A 304 10.57 -2.79 13.36
CA GLY A 304 10.57 -1.62 12.48
C GLY A 304 11.84 -0.78 12.52
N ASP A 305 12.63 -0.84 13.59
CA ASP A 305 13.88 -0.08 13.72
C ASP A 305 15.16 -0.91 13.66
N THR A 306 15.09 -2.21 13.96
CA THR A 306 16.31 -3.06 14.13
C THR A 306 16.35 -4.22 13.16
N GLY A 307 15.23 -4.56 12.51
CA GLY A 307 15.15 -5.69 11.60
C GLY A 307 15.09 -7.05 12.30
N ARG A 308 15.05 -7.12 13.64
CA ARG A 308 14.92 -8.37 14.40
C ARG A 308 13.64 -9.11 13.98
N GLY A 309 13.75 -10.40 13.70
CA GLY A 309 12.61 -11.28 13.46
C GLY A 309 11.75 -11.47 14.70
N ALA A 310 10.43 -11.45 14.52
CA ALA A 310 9.45 -11.55 15.59
C ALA A 310 8.19 -12.31 15.14
N GLY A 311 7.36 -12.70 16.10
CA GLY A 311 6.20 -13.55 15.88
C GLY A 311 6.57 -15.01 15.58
N ALA A 312 5.73 -15.71 14.82
CA ALA A 312 5.99 -17.09 14.45
C ALA A 312 7.31 -17.26 13.68
N SER A 313 8.14 -18.20 14.13
CA SER A 313 9.36 -18.62 13.41
C SER A 313 9.03 -19.66 12.34
N HIS A 314 9.95 -19.89 11.39
CA HIS A 314 9.74 -20.75 10.21
C HIS A 314 8.58 -20.28 9.32
N GLN A 315 8.27 -18.98 9.32
CA GLN A 315 7.19 -18.44 8.52
C GLN A 315 7.60 -18.31 7.05
N THR A 316 7.77 -19.44 6.37
CA THR A 316 7.96 -19.57 4.92
C THR A 316 6.67 -19.41 4.11
N GLY A 317 5.62 -18.89 4.73
CA GLY A 317 4.47 -18.28 4.07
C GLY A 317 4.86 -16.96 3.40
N TRP A 318 4.27 -15.84 3.83
CA TRP A 318 4.48 -14.56 3.12
C TRP A 318 5.92 -14.06 3.15
N THR A 319 6.74 -14.45 4.13
CA THR A 319 8.14 -14.00 4.19
C THR A 319 8.98 -14.62 3.08
N GLY A 320 8.52 -15.76 2.51
CA GLY A 320 9.11 -16.37 1.32
C GLY A 320 9.05 -15.49 0.07
N LEU A 321 8.21 -14.44 0.04
CA LEU A 321 8.18 -13.45 -1.05
C LEU A 321 9.53 -12.74 -1.26
N ILE A 322 10.42 -12.75 -0.26
CA ILE A 322 11.78 -12.23 -0.40
C ILE A 322 12.54 -12.87 -1.57
N ALA A 323 12.27 -14.15 -1.89
CA ALA A 323 12.91 -14.83 -3.01
C ALA A 323 12.61 -14.14 -4.35
N LYS A 324 11.44 -13.52 -4.50
CA LYS A 324 11.10 -12.73 -5.69
C LYS A 324 11.77 -11.36 -5.69
N LEU A 325 11.90 -10.72 -4.53
CA LEU A 325 12.56 -9.42 -4.42
C LEU A 325 14.06 -9.49 -4.70
N ILE A 326 14.71 -10.62 -4.42
CA ILE A 326 16.14 -10.83 -4.72
C ILE A 326 16.39 -11.11 -6.22
N GLN A 327 15.38 -11.60 -6.94
CA GLN A 327 15.49 -11.87 -8.39
C GLN A 327 15.33 -10.62 -9.25
N ASN A 328 14.77 -9.54 -8.68
CA ASN A 328 14.37 -8.33 -9.41
C ASN A 328 15.52 -7.38 -9.73
#